data_AF-A0A3S3BEM0-F1
#
_entry.id   AF-A0A3S3BEM0-F1
#
_cell.length_a   1.000
_cell.length_b   1.000
_cell.length_c   1.000
_cell.angle_alpha   90.00
_cell.angle_beta   90.00
_cell.angle_gamma   90.00
#
_symmetry.space_group_name_H-M   'P 1'
#
loop_
_entity.id
_entity.type
_entity.pdbx_description
1 polymer ?
#
loop_
_entity_poly.entity_id
_entity_poly.type
_entity_poly.pdbx_seq_one_letter_code
_entity_poly.pdbx_strand_id
1 'polypeptide(L)'
;MNPVKTVDVYTCREILRIRSGVEQCSSPDGSGEYYWAELLRDCAESDALEATWAHYRTTSRSLLPADVLRRVAEFASPRLSAAEGRGGRLLLDRALEGWDPDRLVRWKRVFDTEVGRGAHVDDARDVADGVVAPGAHPAMAGDAAGEPVA
;
A
#
# COMPACT_ATOMS: atom_id res chain seq x y z
N MET A 1 15.77 4.02 6.22
CA MET A 1 14.41 4.47 5.88
C MET A 1 13.55 3.23 5.89
N ASN A 2 12.51 3.17 6.73
CA ASN A 2 11.65 1.97 6.78
C ASN A 2 10.46 2.22 5.84
N PRO A 3 10.34 1.46 4.75
CA PRO A 3 9.21 1.61 3.83
C PRO A 3 7.90 1.35 4.59
N VAL A 4 6.81 2.00 4.16
CA VAL A 4 5.49 1.69 4.69
C VAL A 4 5.20 0.22 4.40
N LYS A 5 4.95 -0.55 5.46
CA LYS A 5 4.60 -1.95 5.31
C LYS A 5 3.27 -2.06 4.56
N THR A 6 3.29 -2.74 3.42
CA THR A 6 2.09 -3.04 2.64
C THR A 6 1.41 -4.30 3.17
N VAL A 7 0.13 -4.47 2.82
CA VAL A 7 -0.63 -5.67 3.17
C VAL A 7 0.04 -6.91 2.56
N ASP A 8 0.30 -7.90 3.41
CA ASP A 8 0.74 -9.23 3.03
C ASP A 8 -0.28 -10.30 3.47
N VAL A 9 0.04 -11.57 3.19
CA VAL A 9 -0.81 -12.71 3.57
C VAL A 9 -1.02 -12.78 5.09
N TYR A 10 -0.03 -12.40 5.91
CA TYR A 10 -0.16 -12.40 7.37
C TYR A 10 -1.07 -11.27 7.85
N THR A 11 -1.00 -10.08 7.23
CA THR A 11 -1.96 -9.01 7.46
C THR A 11 -3.38 -9.48 7.13
N CYS A 12 -3.58 -10.18 6.02
CA CYS A 12 -4.90 -10.69 5.65
C CYS A 12 -5.40 -11.79 6.60
N ARG A 13 -4.53 -12.68 7.07
CA ARG A 13 -4.90 -13.64 8.13
C ARG A 13 -5.39 -12.94 9.39
N GLU A 14 -4.74 -11.84 9.78
CA GLU A 14 -5.16 -11.06 10.94
C GLU A 14 -6.52 -10.39 10.71
N ILE A 15 -6.75 -9.79 9.55
CA ILE A 15 -8.07 -9.23 9.17
C ILE A 15 -9.16 -10.29 9.24
N LEU A 16 -8.90 -11.48 8.68
CA LEU A 16 -9.85 -12.59 8.67
C LEU A 16 -10.10 -13.16 10.07
N ARG A 17 -9.07 -13.19 10.93
CA ARG A 17 -9.18 -13.57 12.34
C ARG A 17 -10.05 -12.60 13.13
N ILE A 18 -9.85 -11.30 12.94
CA ILE A 18 -10.70 -10.24 13.52
C ILE A 18 -12.15 -10.47 13.07
N ARG A 19 -12.34 -10.62 11.76
CA ARG A 19 -13.65 -10.88 11.17
C ARG A 19 -14.33 -12.11 11.78
N SER A 20 -13.66 -13.25 11.84
CA SER A 20 -14.24 -14.48 12.41
C SER A 20 -14.58 -14.32 13.90
N GLY A 21 -13.74 -13.58 14.65
CA GLY A 21 -13.97 -13.31 16.07
C GLY A 21 -15.16 -12.38 16.30
N VAL A 22 -15.35 -11.35 15.49
CA VAL A 22 -16.48 -10.41 15.64
C VAL A 22 -17.77 -11.02 15.10
N GLU A 23 -17.73 -11.67 13.94
CA GLU A 23 -18.90 -12.28 13.28
C GLU A 23 -19.30 -13.64 13.88
N GLN A 24 -18.49 -14.20 14.80
CA GLN A 24 -18.72 -15.51 15.43
C GLN A 24 -18.89 -16.63 14.39
N CYS A 25 -18.09 -16.60 13.33
CA CYS A 25 -18.10 -17.59 12.26
C CYS A 25 -16.80 -18.41 12.23
N SER A 26 -16.82 -19.55 11.54
CA SER A 26 -15.61 -20.35 11.32
C SER A 26 -14.57 -19.53 10.58
N SER A 27 -13.30 -19.62 10.99
CA SER A 27 -12.20 -19.02 10.26
C SER A 27 -12.24 -19.50 8.81
N PRO A 28 -12.16 -18.62 7.81
CA PRO A 28 -12.10 -19.04 6.42
C PRO A 28 -10.88 -19.92 6.19
N ASP A 29 -11.06 -20.96 5.37
CA ASP A 29 -9.99 -21.87 4.95
C ASP A 29 -8.89 -21.10 4.20
N GLY A 30 -7.67 -21.62 4.21
CA GLY A 30 -6.42 -20.93 3.82
C GLY A 30 -6.35 -20.27 2.43
N SER A 31 -7.39 -20.41 1.58
CA SER A 31 -7.51 -19.70 0.30
C SER A 31 -8.02 -18.25 0.47
N GLY A 32 -8.74 -17.96 1.55
CA GLY A 32 -9.32 -16.64 1.80
C GLY A 32 -8.26 -15.55 1.95
N GLU A 33 -7.16 -15.81 2.66
CA GLU A 33 -6.08 -14.82 2.83
C GLU A 33 -5.42 -14.39 1.52
N TYR A 34 -5.24 -15.30 0.56
CA TYR A 34 -4.58 -14.99 -0.71
C TYR A 34 -5.46 -14.10 -1.58
N TYR A 35 -6.77 -14.38 -1.62
CA TYR A 35 -7.73 -13.51 -2.32
C TYR A 35 -7.75 -12.09 -1.74
N TRP A 36 -7.75 -11.97 -0.41
CA TRP A 36 -7.69 -10.65 0.24
C TRP A 36 -6.34 -9.96 0.02
N ALA A 37 -5.23 -10.70 0.07
CA ALA A 37 -3.90 -10.16 -0.15
C ALA A 37 -3.77 -9.60 -1.56
N GLU A 38 -4.31 -10.27 -2.57
CA GLU A 38 -4.28 -9.76 -3.95
C GLU A 38 -5.06 -8.45 -4.11
N LEU A 39 -6.23 -8.34 -3.48
CA LEU A 39 -7.05 -7.12 -3.55
C LEU A 39 -6.48 -5.95 -2.76
N LEU A 40 -5.80 -6.24 -1.65
CA LEU A 40 -5.32 -5.23 -0.70
C LEU A 40 -3.82 -4.96 -0.79
N ARG A 41 -3.08 -5.64 -1.69
CA ARG A 41 -1.60 -5.60 -1.79
C ARG A 41 -1.01 -4.19 -1.82
N ASP A 42 -1.76 -3.24 -2.38
CA ASP A 42 -1.29 -1.87 -2.56
C ASP A 42 -1.65 -0.94 -1.38
N CYS A 43 -2.39 -1.45 -0.39
CA CYS A 43 -2.72 -0.73 0.83
C CYS A 43 -1.59 -0.83 1.86
N ALA A 44 -1.48 0.18 2.72
CA ALA A 44 -0.67 0.08 3.92
C ALA A 44 -1.33 -0.90 4.91
N GLU A 45 -0.52 -1.72 5.59
CA GLU A 45 -0.98 -2.65 6.62
C GLU A 45 -1.78 -1.93 7.70
N SER A 46 -1.24 -0.82 8.21
CA SER A 46 -1.87 -0.04 9.28
C SER A 46 -3.25 0.47 8.88
N ASP A 47 -3.41 0.94 7.64
CA ASP A 47 -4.68 1.45 7.15
C ASP A 47 -5.69 0.33 6.94
N ALA A 48 -5.27 -0.82 6.44
CA ALA A 48 -6.15 -1.98 6.26
C ALA A 48 -6.68 -2.52 7.60
N LEU A 49 -5.82 -2.59 8.62
CA LEU A 49 -6.21 -2.99 9.98
C LEU A 49 -7.12 -1.94 10.64
N GLU A 50 -6.80 -0.66 10.54
CA GLU A 50 -7.66 0.40 11.07
C GLU A 50 -9.01 0.43 10.36
N ALA A 51 -9.04 0.24 9.05
CA ALA A 51 -10.27 0.17 8.28
C ALA A 51 -11.15 -1.01 8.71
N THR A 52 -10.53 -2.16 8.99
CA THR A 52 -11.20 -3.35 9.53
C THR A 52 -11.89 -3.04 10.86
N TRP A 53 -11.18 -2.42 11.80
CA TRP A 53 -11.76 -2.02 13.09
C TRP A 53 -12.82 -0.91 12.97
N ALA A 54 -12.60 0.06 12.08
CA ALA A 54 -13.56 1.13 11.80
C ALA A 54 -14.88 0.58 11.25
N HIS A 55 -14.84 -0.46 10.40
CA HIS A 55 -16.03 -1.14 9.92
C HIS A 55 -16.87 -1.68 11.07
N TYR A 56 -16.29 -2.51 11.94
CA TYR A 56 -17.04 -3.13 13.04
C TYR A 56 -17.48 -2.16 14.14
N ARG A 57 -16.84 -0.98 14.26
CA ARG A 57 -17.34 0.10 15.13
C ARG A 57 -18.65 0.72 14.65
N THR A 58 -18.96 0.64 13.36
CA THR A 58 -20.03 1.44 12.73
C THR A 58 -21.01 0.62 11.90
N THR A 59 -20.70 -0.64 11.63
CA THR A 59 -21.43 -1.50 10.70
C THR A 59 -21.67 -2.87 11.33
N SER A 60 -22.90 -3.38 11.21
CA SER A 60 -23.31 -4.68 11.76
C SER A 60 -23.23 -5.85 10.76
N ARG A 61 -23.11 -5.56 9.45
CA ARG A 61 -22.97 -6.60 8.42
C ARG A 61 -21.53 -7.09 8.29
N SER A 62 -21.37 -8.24 7.64
CA SER A 62 -20.05 -8.80 7.36
C SER A 62 -19.13 -7.84 6.60
N LEU A 63 -17.85 -7.89 6.94
CA LEU A 63 -16.79 -7.13 6.29
C LEU A 63 -16.43 -7.75 4.93
N LEU A 64 -16.33 -6.91 3.91
CA LEU A 64 -15.86 -7.28 2.58
C LEU A 64 -14.58 -6.51 2.22
N PRO A 65 -13.74 -7.01 1.29
CA PRO A 65 -12.52 -6.29 0.87
C PRO A 65 -12.80 -4.87 0.38
N ALA A 66 -13.93 -4.67 -0.33
CA ALA A 66 -14.36 -3.37 -0.84
C ALA A 66 -14.60 -2.33 0.29
N ASP A 67 -14.99 -2.78 1.48
CA ASP A 67 -15.18 -1.89 2.64
C ASP A 67 -13.85 -1.36 3.15
N VAL A 68 -12.85 -2.24 3.19
CA VAL A 68 -11.48 -1.89 3.55
C VAL A 68 -10.92 -0.91 2.52
N LEU A 69 -11.02 -1.22 1.22
CA LEU A 69 -10.54 -0.35 0.14
C LEU A 69 -11.17 1.05 0.18
N ARG A 70 -12.50 1.12 0.35
CA ARG A 70 -13.20 2.39 0.45
C ARG A 70 -12.68 3.21 1.62
N ARG A 71 -12.51 2.59 2.78
CA ARG A 71 -12.06 3.28 3.99
C ARG A 71 -10.58 3.69 3.92
N VAL A 72 -9.72 2.86 3.33
CA VAL A 72 -8.32 3.21 3.05
C VAL A 72 -8.26 4.45 2.15
N ALA A 73 -9.11 4.55 1.13
CA ALA A 73 -9.18 5.74 0.28
C ALA A 73 -9.58 7.01 1.07
N GLU A 74 -10.49 6.88 2.05
CA GLU A 74 -10.83 7.98 2.98
C GLU A 74 -9.63 8.42 3.83
N PHE A 75 -8.75 7.50 4.23
CA PHE A 75 -7.51 7.82 4.96
C PHE A 75 -6.43 8.43 4.06
N ALA A 76 -6.34 8.00 2.82
CA ALA A 76 -5.36 8.49 1.85
C ALA A 76 -5.68 9.93 1.40
N SER A 77 -6.95 10.26 1.20
CA SER A 77 -7.41 11.57 0.72
C SER A 77 -6.80 12.79 1.46
N PRO A 78 -6.87 12.89 2.80
CA PRO A 78 -6.26 14.03 3.51
C PRO A 78 -4.73 14.06 3.40
N ARG A 79 -4.06 12.91 3.31
CA ARG A 79 -2.60 12.84 3.13
C ARG A 79 -2.17 13.39 1.78
N LEU A 80 -2.90 13.00 0.73
CA LEU A 80 -2.69 13.48 -0.64
C LEU A 80 -2.92 14.99 -0.73
N SER A 81 -4.02 15.48 -0.15
CA SER A 81 -4.31 16.91 -0.12
C SER A 81 -3.22 17.71 0.62
N ALA A 82 -2.74 17.20 1.76
CA ALA A 82 -1.64 17.84 2.49
C ALA A 82 -0.30 17.85 1.73
N ALA A 83 -0.07 16.85 0.87
CA ALA A 83 1.15 16.73 0.08
C ALA A 83 1.11 17.47 -1.27
N GLU A 84 -0.07 17.85 -1.77
CA GLU A 84 -0.26 18.37 -3.12
C GLU A 84 0.68 19.54 -3.45
N GLY A 85 0.77 20.53 -2.56
CA GLY A 85 1.63 21.70 -2.76
C GLY A 85 3.13 21.35 -2.83
N ARG A 86 3.60 20.39 -2.03
CA ARG A 86 5.00 19.94 -2.08
C ARG A 86 5.26 19.03 -3.28
N GLY A 87 4.35 18.09 -3.56
CA GLY A 87 4.42 17.21 -4.71
C GLY A 87 4.42 17.98 -6.03
N GLY A 88 3.63 19.05 -6.14
CA GLY A 88 3.62 19.92 -7.33
C GLY A 88 4.96 20.63 -7.56
N ARG A 89 5.61 21.13 -6.49
CA ARG A 89 6.94 21.75 -6.59
C ARG A 89 8.00 20.74 -7.02
N LEU A 90 8.02 19.57 -6.39
CA LEU A 90 8.93 18.47 -6.74
C LEU A 90 8.76 18.03 -8.21
N LEU A 91 7.53 17.96 -8.69
CA LEU A 91 7.25 17.61 -10.08
C LEU A 91 7.76 18.69 -11.06
N LEU A 92 7.62 19.97 -10.70
CA LEU A 92 8.15 21.08 -11.50
C LEU A 92 9.67 21.05 -11.57
N ASP A 93 10.36 20.80 -10.45
CA ASP A 93 11.82 20.71 -10.40
C ASP A 93 12.32 19.65 -11.40
N ARG A 94 11.68 18.47 -11.42
CA ARG A 94 11.99 17.38 -12.37
C ARG A 94 11.70 17.74 -13.83
N ALA A 95 10.64 18.51 -14.08
CA ALA A 95 10.37 19.01 -15.42
C ALA A 95 11.47 19.98 -15.89
N LEU A 96 11.99 20.83 -15.00
CA LEU A 96 13.13 21.72 -15.28
C LEU A 96 14.45 20.97 -15.49
N GLU A 97 14.61 19.81 -14.85
CA GLU A 97 15.72 18.87 -15.12
C GLU A 97 15.61 18.15 -16.48
N GLY A 98 14.54 18.39 -17.24
CA GLY A 98 14.35 17.84 -18.58
C GLY A 98 13.77 16.42 -18.61
N TRP A 99 13.09 15.99 -17.55
CA TRP A 99 12.37 14.72 -17.57
C TRP A 99 11.24 14.75 -18.59
N ASP A 100 11.08 13.67 -19.34
CA ASP A 100 10.00 13.53 -20.31
C ASP A 100 8.62 13.40 -19.61
N PRO A 101 7.51 13.71 -20.33
CA PRO A 101 6.18 13.66 -19.74
C PRO A 101 5.77 12.29 -19.16
N ASP A 102 6.16 11.18 -19.80
CA ASP A 102 5.79 9.85 -19.33
C ASP A 102 6.51 9.51 -18.02
N ARG A 103 7.77 9.91 -17.91
CA ARG A 103 8.57 9.83 -16.70
C ARG A 103 7.97 10.67 -15.57
N LEU A 104 7.51 11.88 -15.84
CA LEU A 104 6.81 12.73 -14.87
C LEU A 104 5.49 12.09 -14.38
N VAL A 105 4.69 11.52 -15.29
CA VAL A 105 3.43 10.83 -14.94
C VAL A 105 3.69 9.61 -14.06
N ARG A 106 4.68 8.78 -14.41
CA ARG A 106 5.06 7.61 -13.59
C ARG A 106 5.53 8.04 -12.21
N TRP A 107 6.38 9.08 -12.14
CA TRP A 107 6.87 9.60 -10.88
C TRP A 107 5.73 10.09 -9.99
N LYS A 108 4.80 10.89 -10.54
CA LYS A 108 3.65 11.41 -9.78
C LYS A 108 2.77 10.28 -9.25
N ARG A 109 2.55 9.23 -10.05
CA ARG A 109 1.79 8.06 -9.63
C ARG A 109 2.44 7.36 -8.44
N VAL A 110 3.75 7.08 -8.51
CA VAL A 110 4.47 6.41 -7.41
C VAL A 110 4.47 7.29 -6.17
N PHE A 111 4.76 8.58 -6.32
CA PHE A 111 4.73 9.55 -5.22
C PHE A 111 3.37 9.58 -4.51
N ASP A 112 2.27 9.69 -5.27
CA ASP A 112 0.92 9.69 -4.70
C ASP A 112 0.58 8.36 -4.03
N THR A 113 0.99 7.23 -4.60
CA THR A 113 0.80 5.91 -3.99
C THR A 113 1.48 5.83 -2.62
N GLU A 114 2.74 6.25 -2.52
CA GLU A 114 3.49 6.20 -1.26
C GLU A 114 2.95 7.18 -0.21
N VAL A 115 2.62 8.41 -0.61
CA VAL A 115 1.94 9.37 0.29
C VAL A 115 0.58 8.83 0.75
N GLY A 116 -0.18 8.23 -0.16
CA GLY A 116 -1.47 7.62 0.13
C GLY A 116 -1.35 6.53 1.20
N ARG A 117 -0.30 5.71 1.12
CA ARG A 117 0.07 4.69 2.13
C ARG A 117 0.53 5.29 3.47
N GLY A 118 0.82 6.59 3.52
CA GLY A 118 1.27 7.27 4.73
C GLY A 118 2.78 7.49 4.83
N ALA A 119 3.52 7.32 3.72
CA ALA A 119 4.91 7.72 3.68
C ALA A 119 5.05 9.23 3.88
N HIS A 120 6.12 9.67 4.53
CA HIS A 120 6.45 11.09 4.56
C HIS A 120 6.92 11.53 3.16
N VAL A 121 6.75 12.82 2.86
CA VAL A 121 6.95 13.37 1.51
C VAL A 121 8.35 13.10 0.97
N ASP A 122 9.36 13.15 1.83
CA ASP A 122 10.75 12.90 1.42
C ASP A 122 10.98 11.41 1.09
N ASP A 123 10.42 10.48 1.87
CA ASP A 123 10.47 9.04 1.57
C ASP A 123 9.73 8.73 0.26
N ALA A 124 8.54 9.28 0.07
CA ALA A 124 7.75 9.10 -1.15
C ALA A 124 8.48 9.63 -2.38
N ARG A 125 9.19 10.76 -2.24
CA ARG A 125 10.06 11.34 -3.26
C ARG A 125 11.19 10.37 -3.61
N ASP A 126 11.91 9.88 -2.61
CA ASP A 126 13.08 9.01 -2.81
C ASP A 126 12.69 7.70 -3.49
N VAL A 127 11.55 7.11 -3.10
CA VAL A 127 10.99 5.92 -3.77
C VAL A 127 10.61 6.24 -5.22
N ALA A 128 9.90 7.33 -5.46
CA ALA A 128 9.50 7.72 -6.81
C ALA A 128 10.70 8.02 -7.72
N ASP A 129 11.74 8.66 -7.20
CA ASP A 129 12.99 8.89 -7.94
C ASP A 129 13.70 7.57 -8.26
N GLY A 130 13.79 6.66 -7.28
CA GLY A 130 14.40 5.35 -7.45
C GLY A 130 13.70 4.47 -8.49
N VAL A 131 12.36 4.46 -8.50
CA VAL A 131 11.57 3.64 -9.45
C VAL A 131 11.68 4.15 -10.88
N VAL A 132 11.80 5.47 -11.07
CA VAL A 132 11.79 6.10 -12.41
C VAL A 132 13.20 6.50 -12.86
N ALA A 133 14.25 6.14 -12.12
CA ALA A 133 15.63 6.32 -12.55
C ALA A 133 15.97 5.43 -13.77
N PRO A 134 16.75 5.91 -14.75
CA PRO A 134 17.24 5.06 -15.83
C PRO A 134 18.12 3.94 -15.24
N GLY A 135 17.73 2.68 -15.43
CA GLY A 135 18.46 1.52 -14.92
C GLY A 135 17.90 0.92 -13.62
N ALA A 136 16.77 1.41 -13.11
CA ALA A 136 16.05 0.76 -12.01
C ALA A 136 15.46 -0.57 -12.47
N HIS A 137 16.20 -1.67 -12.26
CA HIS A 137 15.63 -3.01 -12.35
C HIS A 137 14.60 -3.16 -11.22
N PRO A 138 13.42 -3.78 -11.48
CA PRO A 138 12.55 -4.19 -10.38
C PRO A 138 13.37 -5.11 -9.48
N ALA A 139 13.41 -4.82 -8.19
CA ALA A 139 13.95 -5.74 -7.19
C ALA A 139 13.10 -7.00 -7.23
N MET A 140 13.50 -7.96 -8.06
CA MET A 140 12.96 -9.31 -8.08
C MET A 140 13.27 -9.91 -6.70
N ALA A 141 12.25 -9.98 -5.85
CA ALA A 141 12.23 -10.92 -4.74
C ALA A 141 12.33 -12.32 -5.36
N GLY A 142 13.54 -12.88 -5.34
CA GLY A 142 13.88 -14.15 -5.97
C GLY A 142 14.78 -14.93 -5.04
N ASP A 143 14.10 -15.74 -4.22
CA ASP A 143 14.53 -16.97 -3.57
C ASP A 143 15.96 -17.47 -3.89
N ALA A 144 16.78 -17.61 -2.85
CA ALA A 144 17.93 -18.49 -2.86
C ALA A 144 17.86 -19.40 -1.63
N ALA A 145 16.89 -20.32 -1.65
CA ALA A 145 17.03 -21.61 -1.01
C ALA A 145 18.30 -22.30 -1.55
N GLY A 146 19.41 -22.13 -0.83
CA GLY A 146 20.60 -22.95 -0.97
C GLY A 146 20.74 -23.83 0.26
N GLU A 147 20.20 -25.04 0.20
CA GLU A 147 20.64 -26.12 1.10
C GLU A 147 22.11 -26.44 0.81
N PRO A 148 23.00 -26.49 1.82
CA PRO A 148 24.32 -27.06 1.65
C PRO A 148 24.20 -28.58 1.72
N VAL A 149 24.48 -29.25 0.60
CA VAL A 149 24.87 -30.66 0.60
C VAL A 149 26.31 -30.74 1.08
N ALA A 150 26.52 -31.34 2.26
CA ALA A 150 27.73 -32.05 2.64
C ALA A 150 27.39 -33.11 3.69
#